data_AF-A0A1J5NZU8-F1
#
_entry.id   AF-A0A1J5NZU8-F1
#
_cell.length_a   1.000
_cell.length_b   1.000
_cell.length_c   1.000
_cell.angle_alpha   90.00
_cell.angle_beta   90.00
_cell.angle_gamma   90.00
#
_symmetry.space_group_name_H-M   'P 1'
#
loop_
_entity.id
_entity.type
_entity.pdbx_description
1 polymer ?
#
loop_
_entity_poly.entity_id
_entity_poly.type
_entity_poly.pdbx_seq_one_letter_code
_entity_poly.pdbx_strand_id
1 'polypeptide(L)'
;MKQYALTTDAYNYFVLLKKNTEQLGSIFDAQPSELTGNIHCLTNPAEPVIGFVTAGSVTQQRIFIDNANLPAWQADLPFKGCSADTLVYIYTIPKSVPPQLIYQVREFIYTDVMIPIDYVDAFYPNNGYTAAFPYCVDCTLRGTNKQPSFWK
;
A
#
# COMPACT_ATOMS: atom_id res chain seq x y z
N MET A 1 12.78 -15.08 9.11
CA MET A 1 13.37 -14.18 10.11
C MET A 1 13.89 -15.04 11.26
N LYS A 2 15.12 -14.82 11.73
CA LYS A 2 15.65 -15.44 12.96
C LYS A 2 15.84 -14.31 13.97
N GLN A 3 15.15 -14.37 15.10
CA GLN A 3 15.32 -13.40 16.19
C GLN A 3 16.25 -13.99 17.24
N TYR A 4 17.19 -13.17 17.71
CA TYR A 4 18.09 -13.51 18.80
C TYR A 4 17.73 -12.63 19.98
N ALA A 5 17.38 -13.24 21.11
CA ALA A 5 17.22 -12.50 22.36
C ALA A 5 18.61 -12.17 22.90
N LEU A 6 18.92 -10.87 23.02
CA LEU A 6 20.14 -10.36 23.64
C LEU A 6 19.79 -9.71 24.97
N THR A 7 20.60 -9.95 26.00
CA THR A 7 20.52 -9.16 27.24
C THR A 7 20.98 -7.73 26.99
N THR A 8 20.53 -6.79 27.82
CA THR A 8 20.93 -5.38 27.72
C THR A 8 22.44 -5.21 27.73
N ASP A 9 23.16 -5.97 28.57
CA ASP A 9 24.62 -5.89 28.68
C ASP A 9 25.32 -6.40 27.42
N ALA A 10 24.84 -7.50 26.84
CA ALA A 10 25.36 -8.03 25.59
C ALA A 10 25.12 -7.03 24.44
N TYR A 11 23.93 -6.44 24.38
CA TYR A 11 23.61 -5.39 23.40
C TYR A 11 24.56 -4.20 23.52
N ASN A 12 24.75 -3.68 24.75
CA ASN A 12 25.63 -2.55 25.00
C ASN A 12 27.08 -2.85 24.61
N TYR A 13 27.59 -4.05 24.97
CA TYR A 13 28.94 -4.49 24.59
C TYR A 13 29.11 -4.52 23.07
N PHE A 14 28.20 -5.14 22.32
CA PHE A 14 28.31 -5.23 20.86
C PHE A 14 28.11 -3.87 20.17
N VAL A 15 27.28 -2.99 20.71
CA VAL A 15 27.14 -1.61 20.21
C VAL A 15 28.44 -0.83 20.43
N LEU A 16 29.09 -0.98 21.59
CA LEU A 16 30.35 -0.31 21.87
C LEU A 16 31.49 -0.85 21.01
N LEU A 17 31.55 -2.17 20.84
CA LEU A 17 32.49 -2.84 19.92
C LEU A 17 32.29 -2.30 18.49
N LYS A 18 31.05 -2.26 18.00
CA LYS A 18 30.72 -1.74 16.67
C LYS A 18 31.18 -0.29 16.48
N LYS A 19 30.93 0.57 17.48
CA LYS A 19 31.41 1.97 17.45
C LYS A 19 32.94 2.03 17.33
N ASN A 20 33.65 1.23 18.14
CA ASN A 20 35.11 1.21 18.14
C ASN A 20 35.71 0.61 16.84
N THR A 21 35.05 -0.34 16.18
CA THR A 21 35.61 -1.04 15.01
C THR A 21 35.14 -0.50 13.66
N GLU A 22 33.96 0.11 13.58
CA GLU A 22 33.35 0.57 12.32
C GLU A 22 33.34 2.10 12.15
N GLN A 23 33.77 2.88 13.15
CA GLN A 23 34.07 4.29 12.90
C GLN A 23 35.31 4.39 12.00
N LEU A 24 35.07 4.84 10.75
CA LEU A 24 36.07 4.95 9.67
C LEU A 24 37.21 5.94 9.94
N GLY A 25 37.25 6.60 11.10
CA GLY A 25 38.34 7.46 11.52
C GLY A 25 38.33 8.83 10.84
N SER A 26 38.02 9.86 11.62
CA SER A 26 38.21 11.28 11.33
C SER A 26 39.03 11.92 12.45
N ILE A 27 39.72 13.03 12.18
CA ILE A 27 40.48 13.80 13.19
C ILE A 27 39.59 14.33 14.34
N PHE A 28 38.27 14.31 14.16
CA PHE A 28 37.27 14.68 15.15
C PHE A 28 36.48 13.48 15.71
N ASP A 29 36.89 12.24 15.41
CA ASP A 29 36.17 11.08 15.93
C ASP A 29 36.37 10.93 17.43
N ALA A 30 35.32 10.45 18.09
CA ALA A 30 35.34 10.17 19.51
C ALA A 30 36.42 9.12 19.83
N GLN A 31 37.18 9.33 20.90
CA GLN A 31 38.17 8.37 21.36
C GLN A 31 37.47 7.04 21.71
N PRO A 32 38.02 5.89 21.30
CA PRO A 32 37.42 4.59 21.62
C PRO A 32 37.26 4.46 23.14
N SER A 33 36.04 4.11 23.56
CA SER A 33 35.74 3.88 24.96
C SER A 33 36.22 2.50 25.40
N GLU A 34 36.62 2.38 26.67
CA GLU A 34 37.06 1.11 27.25
C GLU A 34 35.96 0.05 27.13
N LEU A 35 36.30 -1.08 26.49
CA LEU A 35 35.38 -2.17 26.23
C LEU A 35 35.45 -3.20 27.37
N THR A 36 34.73 -2.95 28.45
CA THR A 36 34.62 -3.89 29.57
C THR A 36 33.57 -4.96 29.26
N GLY A 37 33.98 -6.23 29.28
CA GLY A 37 33.08 -7.37 29.08
C GLY A 37 32.77 -8.13 30.37
N ASN A 38 32.28 -9.37 30.25
CA ASN A 38 31.97 -10.25 31.39
C ASN A 38 33.07 -11.30 31.68
N ILE A 39 34.24 -11.16 31.05
CA ILE A 39 35.41 -12.03 31.23
C ILE A 39 36.47 -11.28 32.04
N HIS A 40 37.07 -11.94 33.03
CA HIS A 40 38.14 -11.35 33.87
C HIS A 40 39.27 -12.36 34.13
N CYS A 41 40.48 -11.85 34.34
CA CYS A 41 41.65 -12.66 34.69
C CYS A 41 41.65 -12.99 36.20
N LEU A 42 41.68 -14.28 36.54
CA LEU A 42 41.68 -14.75 37.94
C LEU A 42 43.05 -14.61 38.62
N THR A 43 44.13 -14.67 37.85
CA THR A 43 45.52 -14.59 38.37
C THR A 43 46.00 -13.15 38.51
N ASN A 44 45.49 -12.23 37.71
CA ASN A 44 45.84 -10.81 37.77
C ASN A 44 44.61 -9.91 37.52
N PRO A 45 43.92 -9.44 38.57
CA PRO A 45 42.74 -8.60 38.42
C PRO A 45 42.99 -7.23 37.76
N ALA A 46 44.24 -6.75 37.74
CA ALA A 46 44.61 -5.49 37.09
C ALA A 46 44.87 -5.64 35.58
N GLU A 47 44.86 -6.87 35.07
CA GLU A 47 45.03 -7.14 33.64
C GLU A 47 43.72 -6.89 32.88
N PRO A 48 43.69 -5.96 31.91
CA PRO A 48 42.51 -5.71 31.12
C PRO A 48 42.25 -6.90 30.17
N VAL A 49 41.03 -7.44 30.22
CA VAL A 49 40.60 -8.55 29.35
C VAL A 49 39.42 -8.11 28.50
N ILE A 50 39.52 -8.35 27.20
CA ILE A 50 38.46 -8.02 26.23
C ILE A 50 37.71 -9.29 25.86
N GLY A 51 36.40 -9.28 26.04
CA GLY A 51 35.53 -10.36 25.56
C GLY A 51 34.20 -10.40 26.30
N PHE A 52 33.16 -10.85 25.58
CA PHE A 52 31.84 -11.04 26.15
C PHE A 52 31.26 -12.37 25.72
N VAL A 53 30.83 -13.20 26.67
CA VAL A 53 30.14 -14.46 26.42
C VAL A 53 28.66 -14.29 26.73
N THR A 54 27.80 -14.61 25.77
CA THR A 54 26.35 -14.63 25.94
C THR A 54 25.77 -15.94 25.43
N ALA A 55 24.69 -16.40 26.04
CA ALA A 55 23.92 -17.56 25.62
C ALA A 55 22.44 -17.15 25.49
N GLY A 56 21.84 -17.44 24.35
CA GLY A 56 20.45 -17.13 24.05
C GLY A 56 19.78 -18.25 23.27
N SER A 57 18.46 -18.40 23.42
CA SER A 57 17.68 -19.32 22.60
C SER A 57 17.32 -18.67 21.26
N VAL A 58 17.34 -19.46 20.20
CA VAL A 58 16.86 -19.04 18.88
C VAL A 58 15.49 -19.67 18.66
N THR A 59 14.46 -18.86 18.53
CA THR A 59 13.12 -19.31 18.16
C THR A 59 12.88 -19.01 16.68
N GLN A 60 12.28 -19.97 15.97
CA GLN A 60 11.91 -19.81 14.56
C GLN A 60 10.46 -20.24 14.39
N GLN A 61 9.64 -19.32 13.87
CA GLN A 61 8.26 -19.58 13.52
C GLN A 61 8.07 -19.41 12.01
N ARG A 62 7.36 -20.36 11.38
CA ARG A 62 6.87 -20.22 10.01
C ARG A 62 5.42 -19.76 10.06
N ILE A 63 5.13 -18.66 9.39
CA ILE A 63 3.78 -18.12 9.27
C ILE A 63 3.35 -18.28 7.81
N PHE A 64 2.17 -18.84 7.60
CA PHE A 64 1.49 -18.83 6.31
C PHE A 64 0.39 -17.78 6.39
N ILE A 65 0.31 -16.91 5.39
CA ILE A 65 -0.66 -15.82 5.33
C ILE A 65 -1.55 -16.10 4.13
N ASP A 66 -2.81 -16.45 4.40
CA ASP A 66 -3.83 -16.58 3.39
C ASP A 66 -4.52 -15.23 3.13
N ASN A 67 -5.19 -15.08 1.98
CA ASN A 67 -5.92 -13.86 1.64
C ASN A 67 -6.95 -13.48 2.72
N ALA A 68 -7.59 -14.47 3.35
CA ALA A 68 -8.54 -14.27 4.44
C ALA A 68 -7.89 -13.77 5.76
N ASN A 69 -6.57 -13.86 5.90
CA ASN A 69 -5.85 -13.33 7.07
C ASN A 69 -5.48 -11.86 6.89
N LEU A 70 -5.64 -11.32 5.69
CA LEU A 70 -5.45 -9.90 5.43
C LEU A 70 -6.77 -9.16 5.71
N PRO A 71 -6.73 -7.95 6.28
CA PRO A 71 -7.91 -7.09 6.29
C PRO A 71 -8.40 -6.92 4.85
N ALA A 72 -9.71 -6.80 4.66
CA ALA A 72 -10.34 -6.72 3.33
C ALA A 72 -9.57 -5.73 2.45
N TRP A 73 -8.76 -6.26 1.54
CA TRP A 73 -7.93 -5.45 0.67
C TRP A 73 -8.86 -4.82 -0.35
N GLN A 74 -9.28 -3.58 -0.07
CA GLN A 74 -9.89 -2.76 -1.10
C GLN A 74 -8.76 -2.37 -2.05
N ALA A 75 -8.62 -3.14 -3.13
CA ALA A 75 -7.79 -2.72 -4.25
C ALA A 75 -8.16 -1.26 -4.55
N ASP A 76 -7.15 -0.39 -4.59
CA ASP A 76 -7.34 0.99 -4.99
C ASP A 76 -7.51 1.00 -6.51
N LEU A 77 -8.68 0.52 -6.93
CA LEU A 77 -9.06 0.51 -8.32
C LEU A 77 -9.22 1.97 -8.73
N PRO A 78 -8.67 2.38 -9.89
CA PRO A 78 -8.79 3.76 -10.38
C PRO A 78 -10.24 4.15 -10.71
N PHE A 79 -11.19 3.23 -10.54
CA PHE A 79 -12.61 3.35 -10.83
C PHE A 79 -13.47 3.47 -9.57
N LYS A 80 -12.91 3.85 -8.41
CA LYS A 80 -13.71 4.17 -7.21
C LYS A 80 -14.76 5.22 -7.56
N GLY A 81 -16.03 4.87 -7.35
CA GLY A 81 -17.17 5.75 -7.66
C GLY A 81 -17.67 5.66 -9.11
N CYS A 82 -17.26 4.67 -9.89
CA CYS A 82 -17.89 4.39 -11.17
C CYS A 82 -19.22 3.65 -10.99
N SER A 83 -20.31 4.27 -11.41
CA SER A 83 -21.63 3.67 -11.53
C SER A 83 -22.23 4.04 -12.87
N ALA A 84 -22.84 3.08 -13.55
CA ALA A 84 -23.68 3.38 -14.70
C ALA A 84 -25.02 3.93 -14.22
N ASP A 85 -25.51 4.96 -14.90
CA ASP A 85 -26.85 5.50 -14.71
C ASP A 85 -27.70 5.25 -15.97
N THR A 86 -29.03 5.29 -15.83
CA THR A 86 -29.98 5.11 -16.94
C THR A 86 -30.46 6.48 -17.41
N LEU A 87 -30.12 6.85 -18.64
CA LEU A 87 -30.51 8.10 -19.28
C LEU A 87 -31.59 7.83 -20.32
N VAL A 88 -32.81 8.32 -20.10
CA VAL A 88 -33.95 8.15 -21.03
C VAL A 88 -34.14 9.37 -21.92
N TYR A 89 -34.82 9.21 -23.07
CA TYR A 89 -35.05 10.33 -23.99
C TYR A 89 -35.90 11.45 -23.37
N ILE A 90 -36.92 11.10 -22.57
CA ILE A 90 -37.68 12.08 -21.78
C ILE A 90 -37.88 11.55 -20.36
N TYR A 91 -37.27 12.24 -19.39
CA TYR A 91 -37.47 12.00 -17.97
C TYR A 91 -38.45 13.04 -17.41
N THR A 92 -39.53 12.57 -16.80
CA THR A 92 -40.49 13.45 -16.10
C THR A 92 -40.11 13.54 -14.64
N ILE A 93 -39.83 14.75 -14.13
CA ILE A 93 -39.42 14.93 -12.73
C ILE A 93 -40.61 14.58 -11.82
N PRO A 94 -40.50 13.52 -11.00
CA PRO A 94 -41.57 13.16 -10.08
C PRO A 94 -41.87 14.33 -9.14
N LYS A 95 -43.16 14.63 -8.94
CA LYS A 95 -43.64 15.65 -7.98
C LYS A 95 -43.32 17.12 -8.32
N SER A 96 -42.93 17.43 -9.57
CA SER A 96 -42.83 18.82 -10.04
C SER A 96 -44.23 19.37 -10.40
N VAL A 97 -44.52 20.62 -9.97
CA VAL A 97 -45.76 21.34 -10.32
C VAL A 97 -45.39 22.76 -10.78
N PRO A 98 -45.55 23.11 -12.07
CA PRO A 98 -46.01 22.25 -13.17
C PRO A 98 -45.01 21.12 -13.49
N PRO A 99 -45.44 20.05 -14.19
CA PRO A 99 -44.56 18.96 -14.60
C PRO A 99 -43.38 19.47 -15.43
N GLN A 100 -42.16 19.15 -14.98
CA GLN A 100 -40.93 19.46 -15.70
C GLN A 100 -40.41 18.21 -16.41
N LEU A 101 -39.92 18.42 -17.63
CA LEU A 101 -39.34 17.38 -18.49
C LEU A 101 -37.85 17.66 -18.67
N ILE A 102 -37.04 16.61 -18.57
CA ILE A 102 -35.61 16.64 -18.84
C ILE A 102 -35.33 15.69 -20.00
N TYR A 103 -34.58 16.17 -21.00
CA TYR A 103 -34.16 15.35 -22.14
C TYR A 103 -32.77 14.75 -21.85
N GLN A 104 -32.69 13.73 -20.99
CA GLN A 104 -31.41 13.26 -20.44
C GLN A 104 -30.42 12.82 -21.52
N VAL A 105 -30.88 12.10 -22.55
CA VAL A 105 -30.00 11.73 -23.69
C VAL A 105 -29.41 12.97 -24.37
N ARG A 106 -30.21 14.01 -24.58
CA ARG A 106 -29.72 15.26 -25.18
C ARG A 106 -28.77 16.01 -24.26
N GLU A 107 -29.05 16.05 -22.96
CA GLU A 107 -28.29 16.85 -22.00
C GLU A 107 -26.98 16.20 -21.53
N PHE A 108 -26.89 14.86 -21.56
CA PHE A 108 -25.73 14.12 -21.03
C PHE A 108 -24.97 13.36 -22.10
N ILE A 109 -25.63 12.83 -23.14
CA ILE A 109 -24.96 12.04 -24.19
C ILE A 109 -24.56 12.94 -25.35
N TYR A 110 -25.45 13.79 -25.88
CA TYR A 110 -25.11 14.67 -27.03
C TYR A 110 -24.15 15.81 -26.68
N THR A 111 -23.91 16.03 -25.39
CA THR A 111 -22.96 17.01 -24.84
C THR A 111 -21.66 16.36 -24.37
N ASP A 112 -21.48 15.06 -24.59
CA ASP A 112 -20.30 14.27 -24.20
C ASP A 112 -20.00 14.26 -22.69
N VAL A 113 -20.99 14.56 -21.84
CA VAL A 113 -20.85 14.51 -20.37
C VAL A 113 -20.73 13.05 -19.90
N MET A 114 -21.48 12.14 -20.52
CA MET A 114 -21.47 10.71 -20.24
C MET A 114 -21.38 9.91 -21.54
N ILE A 115 -20.66 8.79 -21.50
CA ILE A 115 -20.52 7.88 -22.64
C ILE A 115 -21.57 6.78 -22.54
N PRO A 116 -22.38 6.52 -23.59
CA PRO A 116 -23.35 5.44 -23.60
C PRO A 116 -22.65 4.08 -23.60
N ILE A 117 -23.15 3.17 -22.78
CA ILE A 117 -22.62 1.81 -22.57
C ILE A 117 -23.49 0.79 -23.29
N ASP A 118 -24.80 0.78 -23.00
CA ASP A 118 -25.76 -0.16 -23.58
C ASP A 118 -27.12 0.51 -23.81
N TYR A 119 -27.90 -0.02 -24.74
CA TYR A 119 -29.24 0.45 -25.04
C TYR A 119 -30.26 -0.04 -24.00
N VAL A 120 -31.16 0.85 -23.59
CA VAL A 120 -32.25 0.53 -22.69
C VAL A 120 -33.50 0.24 -23.51
N ASP A 121 -33.84 -1.04 -23.63
CA ASP A 121 -34.98 -1.50 -24.42
C ASP A 121 -36.30 -1.30 -23.67
N ALA A 122 -36.91 -0.15 -23.91
CA ALA A 122 -38.23 0.25 -23.41
C ALA A 122 -39.04 0.94 -24.51
N PHE A 123 -40.31 1.23 -24.24
CA PHE A 123 -41.12 2.02 -25.18
C PHE A 123 -40.82 3.53 -25.02
N TYR A 124 -40.76 4.25 -26.14
CA TYR A 124 -40.58 5.71 -26.12
C TYR A 124 -41.68 6.38 -25.26
N PRO A 125 -41.33 7.30 -24.36
CA PRO A 125 -40.04 7.98 -24.24
C PRO A 125 -39.07 7.42 -23.18
N ASN A 126 -39.37 6.26 -22.61
CA ASN A 126 -38.58 5.63 -21.56
C ASN A 126 -37.40 4.81 -22.09
N ASN A 127 -37.25 4.70 -23.42
CA ASN A 127 -36.02 4.16 -24.00
C ASN A 127 -34.87 5.15 -23.88
N GLY A 128 -33.65 4.65 -24.04
CA GLY A 128 -32.45 5.46 -23.91
C GLY A 128 -31.21 4.60 -23.80
N TYR A 129 -30.29 5.01 -22.93
CA TYR A 129 -29.00 4.34 -22.77
C TYR A 129 -28.62 4.26 -21.31
N THR A 130 -27.93 3.18 -20.94
CA THR A 130 -27.08 3.22 -19.75
C THR A 130 -25.82 3.99 -20.11
N ALA A 131 -25.31 4.81 -19.20
CA ALA A 131 -24.13 5.63 -19.44
C ALA A 131 -23.31 5.81 -18.16
N ALA A 132 -22.03 6.11 -18.31
CA ALA A 132 -21.16 6.51 -17.21
C ALA A 132 -20.24 7.65 -17.65
N PHE A 133 -19.60 8.32 -16.69
CA PHE A 133 -18.61 9.35 -17.00
C PHE A 133 -17.43 8.78 -17.81
N PRO A 134 -16.81 9.58 -18.69
CA PRO A 134 -15.68 9.14 -19.52
C PRO A 134 -14.57 8.45 -18.73
N TYR A 135 -14.21 8.94 -17.53
CA TYR A 135 -13.15 8.33 -16.72
C TYR A 135 -13.45 6.88 -16.27
N CYS A 136 -14.71 6.43 -16.36
CA CYS A 136 -15.13 5.08 -16.01
C CYS A 136 -15.13 4.09 -17.16
N VAL A 137 -15.39 4.55 -18.38
CA VAL A 137 -15.66 3.67 -19.54
C VAL A 137 -14.80 3.98 -20.76
N ASP A 138 -14.07 5.10 -20.75
CA ASP A 138 -13.11 5.44 -21.80
C ASP A 138 -11.72 4.86 -21.48
N CYS A 139 -11.45 3.71 -22.07
CA CYS A 139 -10.16 3.04 -21.99
C CYS A 139 -9.02 3.85 -22.64
N THR A 140 -9.28 4.84 -23.48
CA THR A 140 -8.23 5.65 -24.11
C THR A 140 -7.58 6.65 -23.14
N LEU A 141 -8.27 7.01 -22.06
CA LEU A 141 -7.76 7.95 -21.06
C LEU A 141 -6.66 7.36 -20.17
N ARG A 142 -6.63 6.02 -20.01
CA ARG A 142 -5.76 5.34 -19.02
C ARG A 142 -5.19 4.01 -19.51
N GLY A 143 -5.81 3.38 -20.50
CA GLY A 143 -5.35 2.12 -21.07
C GLY A 143 -4.19 2.32 -22.04
N THR A 144 -3.42 1.25 -22.23
CA THR A 144 -2.37 1.18 -23.25
C THR A 144 -2.69 0.00 -24.16
N ASN A 145 -2.51 0.18 -25.46
CA ASN A 145 -2.59 -0.90 -26.44
C ASN A 145 -1.29 -1.71 -26.53
N LYS A 146 -0.28 -1.38 -25.71
CA LYS A 146 0.98 -2.14 -25.63
C LYS A 146 0.82 -3.31 -24.67
N GLN A 147 0.99 -4.52 -25.20
CA GLN A 147 1.01 -5.74 -24.40
C GLN A 147 2.09 -5.66 -23.31
N PRO A 148 1.76 -5.92 -22.04
CA PRO A 148 2.76 -5.99 -20.97
C PRO A 148 3.69 -7.18 -21.14
N SER A 149 4.96 -7.04 -20.73
CA SER A 149 5.99 -8.09 -20.89
C SER A 149 5.72 -9.39 -20.12
N PHE A 150 4.78 -9.37 -19.18
CA PHE A 150 4.39 -10.51 -18.36
C PHE A 150 3.18 -11.28 -18.91
N TRP A 151 2.51 -10.78 -19.96
CA TRP A 151 1.52 -11.56 -20.71
C TRP A 151 2.27 -12.52 -21.63
N LYS A 152 2.48 -13.75 -21.15
CA LYS A 152 3.03 -14.88 -21.94
C LYS A 152 1.92 -15.61 -22.68
#